data_AF-G6C217-F1
#
_entry.id   AF-G6C217-F1
#
_cell.length_a   1.000
_cell.length_b   1.000
_cell.length_c   1.000
_cell.angle_alpha   90.00
_cell.angle_beta   90.00
_cell.angle_gamma   90.00
#
_symmetry.space_group_name_H-M   'P 1'
#
loop_
_entity.id
_entity.type
_entity.pdbx_description
1 polymer ?
#
loop_
_entity_poly.entity_id
_entity_poly.type
_entity_poly.pdbx_seq_one_letter_code
_entity_poly.pdbx_strand_id
1 'polypeptide(L)'
;MSIGGASKEEEMKIIKKAYKFRIYPTLEQVIFFSKNFGCVRKVHNLMLDDRKKDYEEYKSTGIKTKYPTPAKYKEEYPYLKEVDSLALANAQLNLEKAYKNF
;
A
#
# COMPACT_ATOMS: atom_id res chain seq x y z
N MET A 1 26.71 33.07 -57.97
CA MET A 1 26.82 33.64 -56.61
C MET A 1 25.74 33.02 -55.76
N SER A 2 26.15 32.37 -54.66
CA SER A 2 25.27 31.73 -53.69
C SER A 2 24.81 32.77 -52.66
N ILE A 3 23.52 32.77 -52.32
CA ILE A 3 22.93 33.17 -51.04
C ILE A 3 21.46 32.68 -51.13
N GLY A 4 21.03 31.62 -50.47
CA GLY A 4 21.22 31.36 -49.05
C GLY A 4 20.02 31.92 -48.28
N GLY A 5 18.81 31.46 -48.59
CA GLY A 5 17.59 31.79 -47.86
C GLY A 5 17.06 30.54 -47.17
N ALA A 6 17.64 30.20 -46.02
CA ALA A 6 17.16 29.11 -45.19
C ALA A 6 15.69 29.38 -44.80
N SER A 7 14.80 28.53 -45.27
CA SER A 7 13.46 28.37 -44.73
C SER A 7 13.63 28.09 -43.24
N LYS A 8 13.18 29.03 -42.39
CA LYS A 8 13.14 28.84 -40.94
C LYS A 8 12.28 27.62 -40.64
N GLU A 9 12.92 26.48 -40.38
CA GLU A 9 12.32 25.44 -39.58
C GLU A 9 11.96 26.08 -38.24
N GLU A 10 10.66 26.20 -37.96
CA GLU A 10 10.19 26.55 -36.62
C GLU A 10 10.67 25.45 -35.67
N GLU A 11 11.79 25.71 -34.99
CA GLU A 11 12.25 24.90 -33.87
C GLU A 11 11.09 24.71 -32.88
N MET A 12 10.59 23.49 -32.78
CA MET A 12 9.52 23.13 -31.87
C MET A 12 10.04 23.24 -30.44
N LYS A 13 9.89 24.42 -29.84
CA LYS A 13 10.37 24.74 -28.50
C LYS A 13 9.66 23.84 -27.49
N ILE A 14 10.40 22.89 -26.90
CA ILE A 14 9.87 22.01 -25.84
C ILE A 14 9.62 22.86 -24.58
N ILE A 15 8.35 23.18 -24.32
CA ILE A 15 7.92 23.90 -23.12
C ILE A 15 7.63 22.89 -22.02
N LYS A 16 8.44 22.86 -20.97
CA LYS A 16 8.15 22.09 -19.75
C LYS A 16 7.07 22.82 -18.96
N LYS A 17 5.90 22.20 -18.82
CA LYS A 17 4.79 22.70 -17.98
C LYS A 17 4.69 21.84 -16.73
N ALA A 18 4.45 22.48 -15.59
CA ALA A 18 4.12 21.82 -14.33
C ALA A 18 2.78 22.34 -13.84
N TYR A 19 1.98 21.46 -13.25
CA TYR A 19 0.65 21.78 -12.74
C TYR A 19 0.56 21.40 -11.27
N LYS A 20 -0.11 22.23 -10.49
CA LYS A 20 -0.41 21.97 -9.08
C LYS A 20 -1.92 21.90 -8.92
N PHE A 21 -2.41 20.73 -8.55
CA PHE A 21 -3.83 20.50 -8.29
C PHE A 21 -4.04 20.16 -6.81
N ARG A 22 -5.22 20.51 -6.31
CA ARG A 22 -5.74 20.00 -5.03
C ARG A 22 -7.07 19.35 -5.31
N ILE A 23 -7.16 18.06 -5.00
CA ILE A 23 -8.37 17.26 -5.18
C ILE A 23 -9.00 17.08 -3.80
N TYR A 24 -10.30 17.33 -3.71
CA TYR A 24 -11.09 17.08 -2.51
C TYR A 24 -11.95 15.84 -2.76
N PRO A 25 -11.91 14.83 -1.87
CA PRO A 25 -12.66 13.62 -2.07
C PRO A 25 -14.17 13.86 -1.96
N THR A 26 -14.95 13.14 -2.74
CA THR A 26 -16.41 13.04 -2.52
C THR A 26 -16.70 12.28 -1.23
N LEU A 27 -17.92 12.38 -0.72
CA LEU A 27 -18.34 11.65 0.49
C LEU A 27 -18.10 10.14 0.35
N GLU A 28 -18.43 9.56 -0.80
CA GLU A 28 -18.21 8.14 -1.10
C GLU A 28 -16.71 7.77 -1.03
N GLN A 29 -15.83 8.62 -1.58
CA GLN A 29 -14.39 8.41 -1.52
C GLN A 29 -13.86 8.50 -0.08
N VAL A 30 -14.35 9.45 0.72
CA VAL A 30 -13.99 9.55 2.14
C VAL A 30 -14.35 8.27 2.90
N ILE A 31 -15.56 7.74 2.67
CA ILE A 31 -16.02 6.49 3.28
C ILE A 31 -15.15 5.32 2.81
N PHE A 32 -14.88 5.24 1.50
CA PHE A 32 -14.02 4.22 0.91
C PHE A 32 -12.62 4.21 1.53
N PHE A 33 -11.97 5.37 1.62
CA PHE A 33 -10.65 5.48 2.24
C PHE A 33 -10.67 5.12 3.72
N SER A 34 -11.69 5.57 4.46
CA SER A 34 -11.83 5.28 5.89
C SER A 34 -11.97 3.78 6.13
N LYS A 35 -12.80 3.08 5.35
CA LYS A 35 -12.93 1.62 5.40
C LYS A 35 -11.59 0.94 5.08
N ASN A 36 -10.94 1.33 3.99
CA ASN A 36 -9.70 0.69 3.55
C ASN A 36 -8.57 0.86 4.57
N PHE A 37 -8.32 2.09 5.02
CA PHE A 37 -7.28 2.37 6.02
C PHE A 37 -7.58 1.72 7.36
N GLY A 38 -8.84 1.75 7.80
CA GLY A 38 -9.27 1.07 9.03
C GLY A 38 -9.02 -0.43 8.97
N CYS A 39 -9.42 -1.09 7.88
CA CYS A 39 -9.23 -2.52 7.69
C CYS A 39 -7.74 -2.91 7.61
N VAL A 40 -6.94 -2.16 6.85
CA VAL A 40 -5.48 -2.37 6.76
C VAL A 40 -4.83 -2.26 8.14
N ARG A 41 -5.18 -1.22 8.91
CA ARG A 41 -4.66 -1.02 10.28
C ARG A 41 -5.07 -2.15 11.21
N LYS A 42 -6.33 -2.60 11.15
CA LYS A 42 -6.84 -3.71 11.97
C LYS A 42 -6.08 -5.00 11.65
N VAL A 43 -5.93 -5.36 10.38
CA VAL A 43 -5.18 -6.55 9.95
C VAL A 43 -3.72 -6.46 10.41
N HIS A 44 -3.05 -5.33 10.19
CA HIS A 44 -1.67 -5.15 10.66
C HIS A 44 -1.53 -5.39 12.18
N ASN A 45 -2.45 -4.84 12.98
CA ASN A 45 -2.42 -5.01 14.43
C ASN A 45 -2.70 -6.46 14.87
N LEU A 46 -3.66 -7.14 14.22
CA LEU A 46 -3.93 -8.56 14.48
C LEU A 46 -2.70 -9.43 14.17
N MET A 47 -2.05 -9.20 13.03
CA MET A 47 -0.85 -9.95 12.64
C MET A 47 0.33 -9.67 13.55
N LEU A 48 0.50 -8.42 14.01
CA LEU A 48 1.52 -8.06 14.98
C LEU A 48 1.28 -8.76 16.32
N ASP A 49 0.03 -8.83 16.78
CA ASP A 49 -0.35 -9.52 18.01
C ASP A 49 -0.11 -11.03 17.92
N ASP A 50 -0.56 -11.67 16.84
CA ASP A 50 -0.30 -13.09 16.56
C ASP A 50 1.22 -13.38 16.59
N ARG A 51 2.01 -12.55 15.92
CA ARG A 51 3.46 -12.71 15.84
C ARG A 51 4.18 -12.53 17.18
N LYS A 52 3.66 -11.67 18.07
CA LYS A 52 4.17 -11.53 19.44
C LYS A 52 3.88 -12.78 20.26
N LYS A 53 2.66 -13.33 20.16
CA LYS A 53 2.28 -14.58 20.86
C LYS A 53 3.11 -15.76 20.37
N ASP A 54 3.24 -15.92 19.05
CA ASP A 54 4.07 -16.95 18.42
C ASP A 54 5.53 -16.89 18.92
N TYR A 55 6.07 -15.67 19.09
CA TYR A 55 7.44 -15.49 19.57
C TYR A 55 7.61 -15.88 21.05
N GLU A 56 6.66 -15.55 21.91
CA GLU A 56 6.69 -15.99 23.31
C GLU A 56 6.54 -17.51 23.43
N GLU A 57 5.69 -18.13 22.61
CA GLU A 57 5.57 -19.59 22.54
C GLU A 57 6.87 -20.23 22.05
N TYR A 58 7.50 -19.67 21.00
CA TYR A 58 8.79 -20.12 20.49
C TYR A 58 9.89 -20.07 21.56
N LYS A 59 9.94 -19.02 22.41
CA LYS A 59 10.92 -18.97 23.51
C LYS A 59 10.79 -20.15 24.48
N SER A 60 9.57 -20.63 24.70
CA SER A 60 9.29 -21.73 25.63
C SER A 60 9.49 -23.11 25.01
N THR A 61 9.13 -23.29 23.73
CA THR A 61 9.08 -24.61 23.06
C THR A 61 10.22 -24.84 22.06
N GLY A 62 10.84 -23.77 21.56
CA GLY A 62 11.77 -23.81 20.44
C GLY A 62 11.12 -24.08 19.07
N ILE A 63 9.79 -24.18 18.98
CA ILE A 63 9.07 -24.53 17.76
C ILE A 63 8.69 -23.27 16.99
N LYS A 64 9.11 -23.16 15.73
CA LYS A 64 8.74 -22.04 14.86
C LYS A 64 7.40 -22.31 14.18
N THR A 65 6.43 -21.44 14.38
CA THR A 65 5.13 -21.46 13.70
C THR A 65 5.19 -20.70 12.37
N LYS A 66 4.36 -21.12 11.41
CA LYS A 66 4.16 -20.40 10.15
C LYS A 66 3.11 -19.32 10.34
N TYR A 67 3.44 -18.10 9.97
CA TYR A 67 2.54 -16.96 10.12
C TYR A 67 1.32 -17.07 9.19
N PRO A 68 0.12 -16.74 9.68
CA PRO A 68 -1.10 -16.79 8.89
C PRO A 68 -1.14 -15.64 7.87
N THR A 69 -1.88 -15.84 6.79
CA THR A 69 -2.20 -14.76 5.84
C THR A 69 -3.40 -13.95 6.36
N PRO A 70 -3.59 -12.71 5.87
CA PRO A 70 -4.77 -11.89 6.19
C PRO A 70 -6.12 -12.58 5.97
N ALA A 71 -6.17 -13.62 5.14
CA ALA A 71 -7.39 -14.38 4.87
C ALA A 71 -7.97 -15.04 6.14
N LYS A 72 -7.11 -15.45 7.09
CA LYS A 72 -7.52 -16.03 8.39
C LYS A 72 -8.54 -15.15 9.11
N TYR A 73 -8.35 -13.83 9.06
CA TYR A 73 -9.20 -12.90 9.81
C TYR A 73 -10.56 -12.62 9.14
N LYS A 74 -10.78 -13.06 7.89
CA LYS A 74 -12.02 -12.77 7.16
C LYS A 74 -13.23 -13.58 7.65
N GLU A 75 -12.99 -14.65 8.40
CA GLU A 75 -14.05 -15.43 9.05
C GLU A 75 -14.59 -14.67 10.26
N GLU A 76 -13.70 -14.19 11.14
CA GLU A 76 -14.05 -13.42 12.34
C GLU A 76 -14.49 -11.99 12.01
N TYR A 77 -13.93 -11.39 10.96
CA TYR A 77 -14.21 -10.02 10.53
C TYR A 77 -14.68 -9.98 9.07
N PRO A 78 -15.96 -10.28 8.78
CA PRO A 78 -16.48 -10.37 7.42
C PRO A 78 -16.34 -9.08 6.60
N TYR A 79 -16.38 -7.91 7.24
CA TYR A 79 -16.21 -6.60 6.58
C TYR A 79 -14.84 -6.43 5.91
N LEU A 80 -13.84 -7.24 6.27
CA LEU A 80 -12.55 -7.27 5.56
C LEU A 80 -12.68 -7.75 4.10
N LYS A 81 -13.83 -8.32 3.71
CA LYS A 81 -14.14 -8.69 2.33
C LYS A 81 -14.59 -7.49 1.47
N GLU A 82 -14.95 -6.36 2.09
CA GLU A 82 -15.40 -5.15 1.38
C GLU A 82 -14.25 -4.30 0.83
N VAL A 83 -13.03 -4.52 1.30
CA VAL A 83 -11.85 -3.70 0.95
C VAL A 83 -10.91 -4.42 -0.01
N ASP A 84 -10.01 -3.66 -0.63
CA ASP A 84 -9.04 -4.22 -1.56
C ASP A 84 -8.16 -5.28 -0.89
N SER A 85 -8.16 -6.48 -1.50
CA SER A 85 -7.40 -7.61 -0.99
C SER A 85 -5.88 -7.39 -1.09
N LEU A 86 -5.43 -6.61 -2.08
CA LEU A 86 -4.03 -6.27 -2.26
C LEU A 86 -3.55 -5.33 -1.14
N ALA A 87 -4.36 -4.36 -0.73
CA ALA A 87 -4.08 -3.50 0.43
C ALA A 87 -3.88 -4.32 1.72
N LEU A 88 -4.74 -5.32 1.97
CA LEU A 88 -4.58 -6.22 3.13
C LEU A 88 -3.33 -7.10 3.03
N ALA A 89 -3.01 -7.62 1.85
CA ALA A 89 -1.79 -8.40 1.63
C ALA A 89 -0.52 -7.55 1.84
N ASN A 90 -0.55 -6.28 1.40
CA ASN A 90 0.55 -5.35 1.64
C ASN A 90 0.76 -5.04 3.14
N ALA A 91 -0.29 -5.10 3.97
CA ALA A 91 -0.15 -4.97 5.42
C ALA A 91 0.77 -6.07 6.00
N GLN A 92 0.59 -7.32 5.54
CA GLN A 92 1.47 -8.43 5.89
C GLN A 92 2.90 -8.18 5.41
N LEU A 93 3.09 -7.82 4.13
CA LEU A 93 4.43 -7.61 3.56
C LEU A 93 5.19 -6.49 4.28
N ASN A 94 4.50 -5.42 4.66
CA ASN A 94 5.08 -4.32 5.44
C ASN A 94 5.53 -4.78 6.83
N LEU A 95 4.71 -5.59 7.51
CA LEU A 95 5.07 -6.17 8.80
C LEU A 95 6.27 -7.11 8.68
N GLU A 96 6.29 -7.99 7.67
CA GLU A 96 7.43 -8.87 7.40
C GLU A 96 8.71 -8.09 7.14
N LYS A 97 8.64 -7.02 6.33
CA LYS A 97 9.76 -6.14 6.06
C LYS A 97 10.26 -5.45 7.34
N ALA A 98 9.35 -4.99 8.20
CA ALA A 98 9.72 -4.37 9.48
C ALA A 98 10.52 -5.35 10.37
N TYR A 99 10.05 -6.60 10.48
CA TYR A 99 10.76 -7.63 11.25
C TYR A 99 12.09 -8.07 10.62
N LYS A 100 12.24 -8.02 9.29
CA LYS A 100 13.52 -8.32 8.63
C LYS A 100 14.56 -7.21 8.83
N ASN A 101 14.11 -5.99 9.06
CA ASN A 101 14.97 -4.81 9.23
C ASN A 101 15.30 -4.50 10.68
N PHE A 102 14.77 -5.27 11.63
CA PHE A 102 15.04 -5.16 13.06
C PHE A 102 16.10 -6.20 13.46
#